data_AF-A0A1E4S4P0-F1
#
_entry.id   AF-A0A1E4S4P0-F1
#
_cell.length_a   1.000
_cell.length_b   1.000
_cell.length_c   1.000
_cell.angle_alpha   90.00
_cell.angle_beta   90.00
_cell.angle_gamma   90.00
#
_symmetry.space_group_name_H-M   'P 1'
#
loop_
_entity.id
_entity.type
_entity.pdbx_description
1 polymer ?
#
loop_
_entity_poly.entity_id
_entity_poly.type
_entity_poly.pdbx_seq_one_letter_code
_entity_poly.pdbx_strand_id
1 'polypeptide(L)'
;MAHRKLQQEIDKVFKKINEGLDIFNTYHERHENAPNASVKEKLENDLKREVKKLQKLREQIKVWQAQSEVKDKEKLLEYRRAVEVAMEKYKVVEKGSKVKAYSNMSLKAAGELDPEEQEKVDTIQFLQDSIDELE
;
A
#
# COMPACT_ATOMS: atom_id res chain seq x y z
N MET A 1 18.39 -19.32 30.96
CA MET A 1 16.98 -18.88 30.96
C MET A 1 16.70 -17.77 29.93
N ALA A 2 17.58 -16.78 29.76
CA ALA A 2 17.42 -15.69 28.78
C ALA A 2 17.22 -16.17 27.33
N HIS A 3 18.07 -17.08 26.83
CA HIS A 3 17.93 -17.65 25.47
C HIS A 3 16.58 -18.33 25.23
N ARG A 4 16.05 -19.07 26.22
CA ARG A 4 14.74 -19.73 26.12
C ARG A 4 13.60 -18.70 26.06
N LYS A 5 13.72 -17.60 26.82
CA LYS A 5 12.76 -16.50 26.82
C LYS A 5 12.76 -15.76 25.48
N LEU A 6 13.94 -15.47 24.92
CA LEU A 6 14.09 -14.85 23.60
C LEU A 6 13.48 -15.72 22.50
N GLN A 7 13.77 -17.03 22.51
CA GLN A 7 13.21 -17.95 21.52
C GLN A 7 11.66 -17.97 21.56
N GLN A 8 11.07 -17.98 22.76
CA GLN A 8 9.61 -17.90 22.91
C GLN A 8 9.02 -16.58 22.38
N GLU A 9 9.77 -15.48 22.50
CA GLU A 9 9.35 -14.19 21.94
C GLU A 9 9.41 -14.20 20.40
N ILE A 10 10.47 -14.77 19.83
CA ILE A 10 10.63 -14.99 18.40
C ILE A 10 9.46 -15.82 17.85
N ASP A 11 9.15 -16.95 18.49
CA ASP A 11 8.06 -17.83 18.03
C ASP A 11 6.68 -17.14 18.10
N LYS A 12 6.45 -16.29 19.11
CA LYS A 12 5.23 -15.47 19.20
C LYS A 12 5.15 -14.44 18.07
N VAL A 13 6.28 -13.82 17.71
CA VAL A 13 6.32 -12.86 16.60
C VAL A 13 6.09 -13.57 15.26
N PHE A 14 6.66 -14.75 15.05
CA PHE A 14 6.38 -15.56 13.86
C PHE A 14 4.90 -15.88 13.72
N LYS A 15 4.24 -16.28 14.81
CA LYS A 15 2.79 -16.53 14.80
C LYS A 15 2.01 -15.27 14.41
N LYS A 16 2.35 -14.11 15.00
CA LYS A 16 1.72 -12.82 14.65
C LYS A 16 1.95 -12.40 13.19
N ILE A 17 3.12 -12.70 12.63
CA ILE A 17 3.41 -12.42 11.22
C ILE A 17 2.53 -13.30 10.33
N ASN A 18 2.42 -14.60 10.59
CA ASN A 18 1.55 -15.48 9.80
C ASN A 18 0.09 -15.02 9.84
N GLU A 19 -0.44 -14.75 11.05
CA GLU A 19 -1.80 -14.22 11.21
C GLU A 19 -1.98 -12.89 10.44
N GLY A 20 -1.02 -11.97 10.55
CA GLY A 20 -1.07 -10.69 9.83
C GLY A 20 -0.96 -10.84 8.31
N LEU A 21 -0.18 -11.81 7.81
CA LEU A 21 -0.07 -12.12 6.39
C LEU A 21 -1.38 -12.72 5.85
N ASP A 22 -2.02 -13.62 6.59
CA ASP A 22 -3.31 -14.20 6.20
C ASP A 22 -4.41 -13.13 6.13
N ILE A 23 -4.46 -12.25 7.14
CA ILE A 23 -5.38 -11.09 7.15
C ILE A 23 -5.09 -10.16 5.98
N PHE A 24 -3.82 -9.86 5.73
CA PHE A 24 -3.40 -9.01 4.61
C PHE A 24 -3.84 -9.60 3.26
N ASN A 25 -3.57 -10.88 3.03
CA ASN A 25 -3.96 -11.57 1.79
C ASN A 25 -5.49 -11.57 1.63
N THR A 26 -6.23 -11.81 2.71
CA THR A 26 -7.70 -11.76 2.70
C THR A 26 -8.22 -10.38 2.31
N TYR A 27 -7.66 -9.31 2.88
CA TYR A 27 -8.04 -7.95 2.50
C TYR A 27 -7.63 -7.59 1.08
N HIS A 28 -6.49 -8.09 0.61
CA HIS A 28 -6.00 -7.83 -0.73
C HIS A 28 -6.90 -8.47 -1.78
N GLU A 29 -7.24 -9.76 -1.60
CA GLU A 29 -8.17 -10.45 -2.49
C GLU A 29 -9.55 -9.78 -2.52
N ARG A 30 -10.05 -9.35 -1.34
CA ARG A 30 -11.31 -8.61 -1.27
C ARG A 30 -11.23 -7.22 -1.93
N HIS A 31 -10.06 -6.59 -1.95
CA HIS A 31 -9.84 -5.28 -2.57
C HIS A 31 -9.81 -5.38 -4.10
N GLU A 32 -9.21 -6.45 -4.63
CA GLU A 32 -9.22 -6.76 -6.06
C GLU A 32 -10.64 -7.04 -6.55
N ASN A 33 -11.44 -7.73 -5.74
CA ASN A 33 -12.83 -8.08 -6.04
C ASN A 33 -13.87 -7.11 -5.47
N ALA A 34 -13.46 -5.92 -5.03
CA ALA A 34 -14.38 -4.98 -4.37
C ALA A 34 -15.47 -4.50 -5.36
N PRO A 35 -16.77 -4.60 -5.01
CA PRO A 35 -17.87 -4.32 -5.94
C PRO A 35 -18.11 -2.81 -6.17
N ASN A 36 -17.56 -1.94 -5.32
CA ASN A 36 -17.71 -0.50 -5.43
C ASN A 36 -16.55 0.26 -4.77
N ALA A 37 -16.46 1.56 -5.07
CA ALA A 37 -15.40 2.44 -4.60
C ALA A 37 -15.34 2.58 -3.07
N SER A 38 -16.49 2.67 -2.38
CA SER A 38 -16.52 2.82 -0.92
C SER A 38 -15.94 1.61 -0.18
N VAL A 39 -16.30 0.40 -0.62
CA VAL A 39 -15.73 -0.85 -0.08
C VAL A 39 -14.24 -0.92 -0.40
N LYS A 40 -13.84 -0.51 -1.60
CA LYS A 40 -12.42 -0.50 -2.02
C LYS A 40 -11.58 0.42 -1.13
N GLU A 41 -12.05 1.65 -0.88
CA GLU A 41 -11.36 2.62 -0.01
C GLU A 41 -11.27 2.13 1.45
N LYS A 42 -12.33 1.51 1.97
CA LYS A 42 -12.30 0.90 3.30
C LYS A 42 -11.23 -0.20 3.37
N LEU A 43 -11.18 -1.08 2.36
CA LEU A 43 -10.17 -2.14 2.30
C LEU A 43 -8.75 -1.61 2.13
N GLU A 44 -8.55 -0.49 1.40
CA GLU A 44 -7.24 0.18 1.32
C GLU A 44 -6.78 0.67 2.69
N ASN A 45 -7.69 1.22 3.50
CA ASN A 45 -7.39 1.64 4.86
C ASN A 45 -7.06 0.44 5.78
N ASP A 46 -7.80 -0.67 5.65
CA ASP A 46 -7.55 -1.89 6.42
C ASP A 46 -6.20 -2.52 6.03
N LEU A 47 -5.90 -2.61 4.73
CA LEU A 47 -4.60 -3.03 4.19
C LEU A 47 -3.46 -2.16 4.74
N LYS A 48 -3.62 -0.83 4.71
CA LYS A 48 -2.63 0.12 5.25
C LYS A 48 -2.34 -0.12 6.73
N ARG A 49 -3.38 -0.37 7.53
CA ARG A 49 -3.24 -0.65 8.96
C ARG A 49 -2.50 -1.96 9.19
N GLU A 50 -2.83 -3.01 8.46
CA GLU A 50 -2.20 -4.32 8.63
C GLU A 50 -0.73 -4.31 8.18
N VAL A 51 -0.42 -3.69 7.05
CA VAL A 51 0.96 -3.52 6.55
C VAL A 51 1.83 -2.78 7.55
N LYS A 52 1.30 -1.73 8.20
CA LYS A 52 2.04 -1.03 9.27
C LYS A 52 2.34 -1.92 10.47
N LYS A 53 1.49 -2.90 10.81
CA LYS A 53 1.79 -3.86 11.89
C LYS A 53 2.89 -4.83 11.46
N LEU A 54 2.77 -5.39 10.26
CA LEU A 54 3.77 -6.27 9.67
C LEU A 54 5.15 -5.59 9.58
N GLN A 55 5.21 -4.32 9.16
CA GLN A 55 6.43 -3.51 9.14
C GLN A 55 7.12 -3.43 10.51
N LYS A 56 6.35 -3.22 11.59
CA LYS A 56 6.92 -3.19 12.96
C LYS A 56 7.51 -4.54 13.36
N LEU A 57 6.82 -5.64 13.05
CA LEU A 57 7.32 -7.00 13.31
C LEU A 57 8.57 -7.31 12.47
N ARG A 58 8.64 -6.81 11.24
CA ARG A 58 9.82 -6.91 10.36
C ARG A 58 11.02 -6.16 10.92
N GLU A 59 10.84 -4.94 11.47
CA GLU A 59 11.93 -4.23 12.15
C GLU A 59 12.39 -4.96 13.42
N GLN A 60 11.46 -5.56 14.18
CA GLN A 60 11.81 -6.39 15.35
C GLN A 60 12.66 -7.60 14.93
N ILE A 61 12.29 -8.29 13.85
CA ILE A 61 13.10 -9.38 13.28
C ILE A 61 14.49 -8.89 12.86
N LYS A 62 14.59 -7.73 12.21
CA LYS A 62 15.88 -7.16 11.80
C LYS A 62 16.80 -6.89 13.00
N VAL A 63 16.25 -6.43 14.14
CA VAL A 63 17.01 -6.27 15.39
C VAL A 63 17.53 -7.63 15.88
N TRP A 64 16.68 -8.67 15.92
CA TRP A 64 17.10 -10.00 16.33
C TRP A 64 18.13 -10.65 15.40
N GLN A 65 18.08 -10.38 14.09
CA GLN A 65 19.11 -10.84 13.16
C GLN A 65 20.50 -10.25 13.46
N ALA A 66 20.55 -9.03 14.01
CA ALA A 66 21.80 -8.36 14.39
C ALA A 66 22.35 -8.87 15.74
N GLN A 67 21.51 -9.50 16.58
CA GLN A 67 21.94 -10.08 17.84
C GLN A 67 22.77 -11.34 17.61
N SER A 68 23.88 -11.49 18.36
CA SER A 68 24.79 -12.64 18.28
C SER A 68 24.25 -13.89 18.99
N GLU A 69 23.34 -13.71 19.94
CA GLU A 69 22.73 -14.79 20.73
C GLU A 69 21.64 -15.59 20.00
N VAL A 70 21.17 -15.08 18.84
CA VAL A 70 20.19 -15.77 18.01
C VAL A 70 20.89 -16.73 17.04
N LYS A 71 20.61 -18.02 17.20
CA LYS A 71 21.23 -19.09 16.41
C LYS A 71 20.58 -19.27 15.04
N ASP A 72 19.25 -19.24 14.98
CA ASP A 72 18.48 -19.56 13.78
C ASP A 72 18.14 -18.29 12.98
N LYS A 73 19.13 -17.78 12.24
CA LYS A 73 18.99 -16.56 11.43
C LYS A 73 18.27 -16.80 10.09
N GLU A 74 18.26 -18.03 9.61
CA GLU A 74 17.61 -18.41 8.36
C GLU A 74 16.10 -18.24 8.48
N LYS A 75 15.50 -18.79 9.55
CA LYS A 75 14.07 -18.63 9.80
C LYS A 75 13.67 -17.16 9.97
N LEU A 76 14.48 -16.36 10.67
CA LEU A 76 14.26 -14.92 10.75
C LEU A 76 14.27 -14.25 9.37
N LEU A 77 15.16 -14.67 8.47
CA LEU A 77 15.25 -14.12 7.12
C LEU A 77 14.02 -14.48 6.28
N GLU A 78 13.50 -15.70 6.39
CA GLU A 78 12.28 -16.13 5.69
C GLU A 78 11.08 -15.28 6.06
N TYR A 79 10.81 -15.12 7.36
CA TYR A 79 9.70 -14.30 7.84
C TYR A 79 9.87 -12.82 7.47
N ARG A 80 11.10 -12.30 7.50
CA ARG A 80 11.40 -10.94 7.05
C ARG A 80 11.06 -10.75 5.57
N ARG A 81 11.46 -11.70 4.70
CA ARG A 81 11.16 -11.67 3.26
C ARG A 81 9.66 -11.78 3.01
N ALA A 82 8.96 -12.65 3.73
CA ALA A 82 7.51 -12.80 3.60
C ALA A 82 6.78 -11.47 3.87
N VAL A 83 7.19 -10.73 4.90
CA VAL A 83 6.65 -9.39 5.17
C VAL A 83 7.01 -8.39 4.06
N GLU A 84 8.25 -8.41 3.57
CA GLU A 84 8.70 -7.51 2.49
C GLU A 84 7.88 -7.71 1.20
N VAL A 85 7.53 -8.95 0.87
CA VAL A 85 6.64 -9.26 -0.27
C VAL A 85 5.25 -8.65 -0.07
N ALA A 86 4.67 -8.78 1.12
CA ALA A 86 3.38 -8.16 1.42
C ALA A 86 3.44 -6.62 1.35
N MET A 87 4.55 -6.01 1.80
CA MET A 87 4.77 -4.57 1.68
C MET A 87 4.82 -4.10 0.21
N GLU A 88 5.50 -4.84 -0.66
CA GLU A 88 5.58 -4.47 -2.08
C GLU A 88 4.21 -4.62 -2.77
N LYS A 89 3.44 -5.67 -2.44
CA LYS A 89 2.04 -5.80 -2.91
C LYS A 89 1.20 -4.58 -2.50
N TYR A 90 1.29 -4.16 -1.23
CA TYR A 90 0.57 -2.98 -0.76
C TYR A 90 1.00 -1.69 -1.45
N LYS A 91 2.29 -1.54 -1.80
CA LYS A 91 2.79 -0.36 -2.49
C LYS A 91 2.14 -0.18 -3.86
N VAL A 92 1.87 -1.26 -4.57
CA VAL A 92 1.12 -1.24 -5.85
C VAL A 92 -0.30 -0.73 -5.62
N VAL A 93 -1.00 -1.25 -4.59
CA VAL A 93 -2.33 -0.80 -4.20
C VAL A 93 -2.34 0.69 -3.85
N GLU A 94 -1.39 1.14 -3.02
CA GLU A 94 -1.30 2.53 -2.59
C GLU A 94 -0.99 3.49 -3.76
N LYS A 95 -0.12 3.10 -4.68
CA LYS A 95 0.17 3.88 -5.89
C LYS A 95 -1.07 4.01 -6.77
N GLY A 96 -1.80 2.92 -6.99
CA GLY A 96 -3.05 2.92 -7.75
C GLY A 96 -4.13 3.82 -7.13
N SER A 97 -4.24 3.79 -5.80
CA SER A 97 -5.16 4.65 -5.05
C SER A 97 -4.80 6.14 -5.18
N LYS A 98 -3.51 6.49 -5.00
CA LYS A 98 -3.03 7.87 -5.14
C LYS A 98 -3.26 8.42 -6.54
N VAL A 99 -2.92 7.68 -7.59
CA VAL A 99 -3.13 8.13 -8.99
C VAL A 99 -4.62 8.40 -9.24
N LYS A 100 -5.51 7.50 -8.81
CA LYS A 100 -6.97 7.72 -8.93
C LYS A 100 -7.46 8.92 -8.12
N ALA A 101 -6.91 9.14 -6.93
CA ALA A 101 -7.25 10.31 -6.12
C ALA A 101 -6.86 11.61 -6.83
N TYR A 102 -5.65 11.68 -7.41
CA TYR A 102 -5.24 12.84 -8.21
C TYR A 102 -6.11 13.00 -9.46
N SER A 103 -6.39 11.94 -10.23
CA SER A 103 -7.26 12.02 -11.41
C SER A 103 -8.70 12.42 -11.08
N ASN A 104 -9.28 11.93 -9.97
CA ASN A 104 -10.62 12.30 -9.51
C ASN A 104 -10.65 13.71 -8.91
N MET A 105 -9.57 14.17 -8.28
CA MET A 105 -9.45 15.54 -7.81
C MET A 105 -9.29 16.51 -8.98
N SER A 106 -8.55 16.17 -10.02
CA SER A 106 -8.49 16.96 -11.25
C SER A 106 -9.86 17.07 -11.92
N LEU A 107 -10.64 15.99 -11.96
CA LEU A 107 -12.02 16.01 -12.48
C LEU A 107 -13.00 16.78 -11.57
N LYS A 108 -12.80 16.77 -10.24
CA LYS A 108 -13.61 17.59 -9.31
C LYS A 108 -13.20 19.07 -9.33
N ALA A 109 -11.91 19.37 -9.50
CA ALA A 109 -11.39 20.71 -9.70
C ALA A 109 -11.74 21.27 -11.09
N ALA A 110 -12.05 20.42 -12.08
CA ALA A 110 -12.64 20.87 -13.33
C ALA A 110 -14.04 21.51 -13.17
N GLY A 111 -14.66 21.42 -11.98
CA GLY A 111 -15.87 22.18 -11.63
C GLY A 111 -15.58 23.59 -11.09
N GLU A 112 -14.33 23.89 -10.74
CA GLU A 112 -13.83 25.20 -10.29
C GLU A 112 -12.42 25.39 -10.88
N LEU A 113 -12.32 25.54 -12.20
CA LEU A 113 -11.04 25.85 -12.84
C LEU A 113 -10.59 27.26 -12.42
N ASP A 114 -9.32 27.38 -12.03
CA ASP A 114 -8.65 28.67 -11.79
C ASP A 114 -8.73 29.48 -13.10
N PRO A 115 -9.03 30.80 -13.09
CA PRO A 115 -9.33 31.54 -14.32
C PRO A 115 -8.23 31.44 -15.40
N GLU A 116 -6.97 31.30 -15.00
CA GLU A 116 -5.84 31.15 -15.92
C GLU A 116 -5.80 29.77 -16.62
N GLU A 117 -6.27 28.71 -15.95
CA GLU A 117 -6.35 27.38 -16.56
C GLU A 117 -7.58 27.25 -17.45
N GLN A 118 -8.70 27.90 -17.09
CA GLN A 118 -9.89 27.99 -17.95
C GLN A 118 -9.57 28.68 -19.28
N GLU A 119 -8.86 29.82 -19.26
CA GLU A 119 -8.47 30.53 -20.49
C GLU A 119 -7.60 29.68 -21.42
N LYS A 120 -6.70 28.86 -20.87
CA LYS A 120 -5.87 27.95 -21.66
C LYS A 120 -6.71 26.85 -22.31
N VAL A 121 -7.64 26.27 -21.56
CA VAL A 121 -8.54 25.23 -22.08
C VAL A 121 -9.44 25.81 -23.17
N ASP A 122 -10.02 26.99 -22.95
CA ASP A 122 -10.88 27.67 -23.94
C ASP A 122 -10.10 28.03 -25.21
N THR A 123 -8.84 28.48 -25.06
CA THR A 123 -7.97 28.78 -26.20
C THR A 123 -7.64 27.53 -27.00
N ILE A 124 -7.33 26.42 -26.31
CA ILE A 124 -7.05 25.13 -26.96
C ILE A 124 -8.29 24.63 -27.71
N GLN A 125 -9.47 24.72 -27.10
CA GLN A 125 -10.72 24.30 -27.72
C GLN A 125 -11.05 25.16 -28.95
N PHE A 126 -10.91 26.48 -28.87
CA PHE A 126 -11.12 27.38 -30.01
C PHE A 126 -10.21 27.05 -31.19
N LEU A 127 -8.94 26.75 -30.91
CA LEU A 127 -7.98 26.37 -31.95
C LEU A 127 -8.35 25.03 -32.59
N GLN A 128 -8.83 24.06 -31.82
CA GLN A 128 -9.30 22.78 -32.35
C GLN A 128 -10.56 22.95 -33.21
N ASP A 129 -11.55 23.70 -32.74
CA ASP A 129 -12.77 23.98 -33.51
C ASP A 129 -12.45 24.73 -34.82
N SER A 130 -11.50 25.67 -34.79
CA SER A 130 -11.05 26.39 -35.98
C SER A 130 -10.30 25.48 -36.97
N ILE A 131 -9.60 24.47 -36.48
CA ILE A 131 -8.93 23.46 -37.33
C ILE A 131 -9.98 22.54 -37.94
N ASP A 132 -10.95 22.08 -37.16
CA ASP A 132 -12.03 21.21 -37.60
C ASP A 132 -12.96 21.89 -38.62
N GLU A 133 -13.15 23.21 -38.55
CA GLU A 133 -13.88 23.99 -39.57
C GLU A 133 -13.10 24.16 -40.89
N LEU A 134 -11.78 23.93 -40.88
CA LEU A 134 -10.92 24.06 -42.06
C LEU A 134 -10.59 22.71 -42.73
N GLU A 135 -10.95 21.59 -42.12
CA GLU A 135 -10.97 20.24 -42.73
C GLU A 135 -12.27 19.95 -43.50
#